data_AF-A0A2W4MIC8-F1
#
_entry.id   AF-A0A2W4MIC8-F1
#
_cell.length_a   1.000
_cell.length_b   1.000
_cell.length_c   1.000
_cell.angle_alpha   90.00
_cell.angle_beta   90.00
_cell.angle_gamma   90.00
#
_symmetry.space_group_name_H-M   'P 1'
#
loop_
_entity.id
_entity.type
_entity.pdbx_description
1 polymer ?
#
loop_
_entity_poly.entity_id
_entity_poly.type
_entity_poly.pdbx_seq_one_letter_code
_entity_poly.pdbx_strand_id
1 'polypeptide(L)' 'MAGDHGAPQGWPPVTVILPVLNEAAHIEATMADILGQDYPGEVEVVVADGGSTDGTREYPNPPPAGDARAPVSKNPR' A
#
# COMPACT_ATOMS: atom_id res chain seq x y z
N MET A 1 -34.96 -5.43 -12.18
CA MET A 1 -33.78 -5.65 -13.04
C MET A 1 -32.55 -5.47 -12.15
N ALA A 2 -32.10 -6.53 -11.47
CA ALA A 2 -30.80 -6.51 -10.81
C ALA A 2 -29.75 -6.63 -11.92
N GLY A 3 -28.84 -5.67 -12.02
CA GLY A 3 -27.77 -5.70 -13.00
C GLY A 3 -26.90 -6.93 -12.77
N ASP A 4 -26.65 -7.69 -13.82
CA ASP A 4 -25.65 -8.75 -13.83
C ASP A 4 -24.27 -8.09 -13.71
N HIS A 5 -23.79 -7.93 -12.48
CA HIS A 5 -22.39 -7.62 -12.21
C HIS A 5 -21.62 -8.93 -12.40
N GLY A 6 -21.34 -9.28 -13.65
CA GLY A 6 -20.58 -10.48 -13.99
C GLY A 6 -19.38 -10.61 -13.06
N ALA A 7 -19.32 -11.70 -12.30
CA ALA A 7 -18.28 -11.90 -11.30
C ALA A 7 -16.91 -11.75 -11.97
N PRO A 8 -15.96 -11.00 -11.37
CA PRO A 8 -14.67 -10.76 -11.99
C PRO A 8 -13.97 -12.09 -12.26
N GLN A 9 -13.39 -12.21 -13.45
CA GLN A 9 -12.71 -13.42 -13.96
C GLN A 9 -11.33 -13.65 -13.29
N GLY A 10 -11.11 -13.02 -12.14
CA GLY A 10 -9.87 -12.98 -11.37
C GLY A 10 -10.07 -12.16 -10.08
N TRP A 11 -9.01 -12.04 -9.28
CA TRP A 11 -9.03 -11.23 -8.07
C TRP A 11 -8.96 -9.75 -8.45
N PRO A 12 -9.84 -8.89 -7.91
CA PRO A 12 -9.82 -7.47 -8.25
C PRO A 12 -8.51 -6.80 -7.82
N PRO A 13 -7.98 -5.80 -8.54
CA PRO A 13 -6.85 -5.03 -8.01
C PRO A 13 -7.27 -4.27 -6.74
N VAL A 14 -6.37 -4.16 -5.77
CA VAL A 14 -6.59 -3.45 -4.50
C VAL A 14 -5.57 -2.34 -4.33
N THR A 15 -6.02 -1.15 -3.97
CA THR A 15 -5.16 -0.06 -3.49
C THR A 15 -5.35 0.10 -1.98
N VAL A 16 -4.26 -0.03 -1.23
CA VAL A 16 -4.20 0.22 0.22
C VAL A 16 -3.75 1.65 0.45
N ILE A 17 -4.59 2.46 1.10
CA ILE A 17 -4.20 3.79 1.58
C ILE A 17 -3.70 3.65 3.01
N LEU A 18 -2.42 3.97 3.25
CA LEU A 18 -1.77 3.89 4.55
C LEU A 18 -1.53 5.31 5.10
N PRO A 19 -2.44 5.85 5.93
CA PRO A 19 -2.18 7.09 6.65
C PRO A 19 -1.13 6.86 7.75
N VAL A 20 -0.11 7.72 7.82
CA VAL A 20 0.98 7.61 8.79
C VAL A 20 1.27 8.96 9.46
N LEU A 21 1.60 8.94 10.75
CA LEU A 21 2.09 10.10 11.49
C LEU A 21 3.00 9.63 12.63
N ASN A 22 4.28 9.95 12.53
CA ASN A 22 5.31 9.55 13.49
C ASN A 22 5.35 8.02 13.74
N GLU A 23 5.49 7.26 12.66
CA GLU A 23 5.54 5.80 12.63
C GLU A 23 6.93 5.26 12.29
N ALA A 24 8.02 6.00 12.56
CA ALA A 24 9.37 5.56 12.22
C ALA A 24 9.71 4.19 12.84
N ALA A 25 9.13 3.88 14.02
CA ALA A 25 9.32 2.62 14.70
C ALA A 25 8.58 1.42 14.07
N HIS A 26 7.54 1.65 13.26
CA HIS A 26 6.64 0.58 12.77
C HIS A 26 6.44 0.56 11.26
N ILE A 27 6.84 1.60 10.54
CA ILE A 27 6.59 1.73 9.10
C ILE A 27 7.18 0.55 8.31
N GLU A 28 8.36 0.06 8.69
CA GLU A 28 9.00 -1.08 8.04
C GLU A 28 8.22 -2.38 8.24
N ALA A 29 7.83 -2.69 9.49
CA ALA A 29 7.05 -3.89 9.81
C ALA A 29 5.67 -3.85 9.15
N THR A 30 4.99 -2.69 9.20
CA THR A 30 3.69 -2.49 8.55
C THR A 30 3.76 -2.71 7.05
N MET A 31 4.80 -2.17 6.40
CA MET A 31 5.01 -2.36 4.97
C MET A 31 5.33 -3.82 4.63
N ALA A 32 6.11 -4.52 5.46
CA ALA A 32 6.36 -5.95 5.30
C ALA A 32 5.07 -6.77 5.41
N ASP A 33 4.19 -6.46 6.35
CA ASP A 33 2.91 -7.15 6.52
C ASP A 33 1.98 -6.94 5.31
N ILE A 34 1.88 -5.71 4.79
CA ILE A 34 1.08 -5.39 3.61
C ILE A 34 1.65 -6.08 2.36
N LEU A 35 2.96 -6.00 2.17
CA LEU A 35 3.65 -6.60 1.03
C LEU A 35 3.82 -8.12 1.16
N GLY A 36 3.53 -8.71 2.33
CA GLY A 36 3.58 -10.14 2.60
C GLY A 36 2.23 -10.87 2.46
N GLN A 37 1.13 -10.15 2.18
CA GLN A 37 -0.19 -10.75 2.02
C GLN A 37 -0.21 -11.78 0.87
N ASP A 38 -1.02 -12.83 1.01
CA ASP A 38 -1.26 -13.86 0.00
C ASP A 38 -2.40 -13.49 -0.97
N TYR A 39 -2.74 -12.19 -1.07
CA TYR A 39 -3.73 -11.68 -2.01
C TYR A 39 -3.30 -11.99 -3.45
N PRO A 40 -4.09 -12.77 -4.22
CA PRO A 40 -3.65 -13.21 -5.55
C PRO A 40 -3.80 -12.14 -6.65
N GLY A 41 -4.42 -11.00 -6.35
CA GLY A 41 -4.54 -9.86 -7.26
C GLY A 41 -3.43 -8.83 -7.07
N GLU A 42 -3.42 -7.81 -7.92
CA GLU A 42 -2.47 -6.69 -7.81
C GLU A 42 -2.74 -5.87 -6.53
N VAL A 43 -1.65 -5.44 -5.87
CA VAL A 43 -1.71 -4.59 -4.66
C VAL A 43 -0.85 -3.36 -4.86
N GLU A 44 -1.48 -2.19 -4.83
CA GLU A 44 -0.84 -0.88 -4.76
C GLU A 44 -0.88 -0.37 -3.31
N VAL A 45 0.19 0.23 -2.82
CA VAL A 45 0.21 0.85 -1.49
C VAL A 45 0.49 2.34 -1.62
N VAL A 46 -0.41 3.19 -1.13
CA VAL A 46 -0.23 4.64 -1.11
C VAL A 46 -0.03 5.11 0.32
N VAL A 47 1.15 5.63 0.63
CA VAL A 47 1.45 6.19 1.95
C VAL A 47 1.09 7.67 1.98
N ALA A 48 0.19 8.04 2.90
CA ALA A 48 -0.25 9.41 3.15
C ALA A 48 0.33 9.89 4.49
N ASP A 49 1.41 10.67 4.43
CA ASP A 49 2.07 11.20 5.62
C ASP A 49 1.37 12.46 6.16
N GLY A 50 0.97 12.41 7.43
CA GLY A 50 0.26 13.49 8.11
C GLY A 50 1.14 14.60 8.68
N GLY A 51 2.42 14.68 8.31
CA GLY A 51 3.33 15.68 8.88
C GLY A 51 4.44 15.11 9.78
N SER A 52 4.92 13.88 9.56
CA SER A 52 5.85 13.24 10.49
C SER A 52 7.18 14.00 10.67
N THR A 53 7.71 13.96 11.89
CA THR A 53 8.94 14.66 12.31
C THR A 53 9.96 13.74 12.99
N ASP A 54 9.69 12.44 13.04
CA ASP A 54 10.45 11.42 13.77
C ASP A 54 11.32 10.52 12.89
N GLY A 55 11.46 10.83 11.61
CA GLY A 55 12.17 10.00 10.63
C GLY A 55 11.27 9.06 9.81
N THR A 56 9.94 9.04 10.01
CA THR A 56 9.01 8.20 9.20
C THR A 56 9.22 8.35 7.69
N ARG A 57 9.54 9.58 7.25
CA ARG A 57 9.75 9.93 5.82
C ARG A 57 11.04 9.39 5.23
N GLU A 58 11.95 8.92 6.07
CA GLU A 58 13.24 8.34 5.64
C GLU A 58 13.09 6.88 5.22
N TYR A 59 11.93 6.27 5.48
CA TYR A 59 11.63 4.92 5.00
C TYR A 59 11.77 4.85 3.47
N PRO A 60 12.67 4.02 2.95
CA PRO A 60 12.92 3.94 1.52
C PRO A 60 11.72 3.32 0.82
N ASN A 61 11.45 3.71 -0.42
CA ASN A 61 10.48 2.99 -1.26
C ASN A 61 11.07 1.62 -1.62
N PRO A 62 10.62 0.49 -1.04
CA PRO A 62 11.16 -0.81 -1.43
C PRO A 62 10.85 -1.09 -2.91
N PRO A 63 11.78 -1.71 -3.65
CA PRO A 63 11.49 -2.13 -5.01
C PRO A 63 10.32 -3.11 -4.99
N PRO A 64 9.48 -3.13 -6.04
CA PRO A 64 8.41 -4.09 -6.12
C PRO A 64 8.96 -5.50 -6.02
N ALA A 65 8.42 -6.29 -5.07
CA ALA A 65 8.63 -7.73 -5.08
C ALA A 65 8.19 -8.27 -6.45
N GLY A 66 8.86 -9.31 -6.96
CA GLY A 66 8.86 -9.74 -8.36
C GLY A 66 7.53 -10.09 -9.04
N ASP A 67 6.38 -9.78 -8.43
CA ASP A 67 5.07 -9.66 -9.06
C ASP A 67 4.34 -8.41 -8.51
N ALA A 68 4.54 -7.28 -9.19
CA ALA A 68 3.70 -6.07 -9.22
C ALA A 68 3.20 -5.42 -7.91
N ARG A 69 4.00 -5.35 -6.83
CA ARG A 69 3.64 -4.55 -5.64
C ARG A 69 4.47 -3.28 -5.53
N ALA A 70 3.97 -2.14 -6.00
CA ALA A 70 4.70 -0.87 -5.95
C ALA A 70 4.12 0.06 -4.87
N PRO A 71 4.93 0.50 -3.89
CA PRO A 71 4.55 1.58 -3.00
C PRO A 71 4.67 2.92 -3.75
N VAL A 72 3.65 3.76 -3.61
CA VAL A 72 3.59 5.11 -4.18
C VAL A 72 3.37 6.09 -3.03
N SER A 73 4.40 6.86 -2.68
CA SER A 73 4.20 7.99 -1.77
C SER A 73 3.53 9.15 -2.54
N LYS A 74 2.30 9.50 -2.19
CA LYS A 74 1.65 10.73 -2.66
C LYS A 74 1.49 11.68 -1.48
N ASN A 75 2.50 12.52 -1.27
CA ASN A 75 2.46 13.56 -0.26
C ASN A 75 2.15 14.93 -0.91
N PRO A 76 0.89 15.42 -0.90
CA PRO A 76 0.61 16.80 -1.29
C PRO A 76 1.25 17.76 -0.27
N ARG A 77 1.92 18.81 -0.76
CA ARG A 77 2.59 19.83 0.05
C ARG A 77 1.63 20.68 0.86
#